data_AF-V5SIL4-F1
#
_entry.id   AF-V5SIL4-F1
#
_cell.length_a   1.000
_cell.length_b   1.000
_cell.length_c   1.000
_cell.angle_alpha   90.00
_cell.angle_beta   90.00
_cell.angle_gamma   90.00
#
_symmetry.space_group_name_H-M   'P 1'
#
loop_
_entity.id
_entity.type
_entity.pdbx_description
1 polymer ?
#
loop_
_entity_poly.entity_id
_entity_poly.type
_entity_poly.pdbx_seq_one_letter_code
_entity_poly.pdbx_strand_id
1 'polypeptide(L)'
;MTAALKYSKERLSRWAEAYEKEHGIHIEQRIRNNQRRKEVSSAREQDPSIPFEPVKNKQTARKDWIEQQEILDRMKELRSEIRPTLQQPSPQDRKILAMHHRAERDAYYQNARGAVQRACSAVFTRRRPQWRDLYRVHKKESARLREAHPFERAVYVYTQRNRLGNGKPLTVRQMFNLIIKPDRLLNRVETIQAQERASLARSEKTEKKQVSDRLWQNYKAGIEKIRERQKTERFALVSEREATLRSIVTPELAKEKIIAERQMVSSPSQQFGKAVDAHKEGHVREVEKIKRQMEEWRRRNQDRDFGREM
;
A
#
# COMPACT_ATOMS: atom_id res chain seq x y z
N MET A 1 31.61 -20.65 -1.42
CA MET A 1 31.21 -20.97 -0.03
C MET A 1 30.03 -20.09 0.32
N THR A 2 28.81 -20.63 0.41
CA THR A 2 27.61 -19.87 0.80
C THR A 2 27.60 -19.71 2.33
N ALA A 3 27.32 -18.51 2.82
CA ALA A 3 27.27 -18.21 4.24
C ALA A 3 26.34 -19.18 4.99
N ALA A 4 26.80 -19.74 6.11
CA ALA A 4 26.00 -20.62 6.94
C ALA A 4 24.75 -19.85 7.43
N LEU A 5 23.57 -20.26 6.95
CA LEU A 5 22.30 -19.71 7.41
C LEU A 5 22.21 -19.85 8.94
N LYS A 6 21.99 -18.74 9.66
CA LYS A 6 21.83 -18.71 11.14
C LYS A 6 20.74 -19.64 11.66
N TYR A 7 19.83 -20.11 10.79
CA TYR A 7 18.75 -21.02 11.14
C TYR A 7 18.64 -22.14 10.11
N SER A 8 18.53 -23.39 10.58
CA SER A 8 18.21 -24.53 9.72
C SER A 8 16.78 -24.42 9.21
N LYS A 9 16.50 -24.96 8.01
CA LYS A 9 15.15 -25.01 7.44
C LYS A 9 14.15 -25.68 8.37
N GLU A 10 14.59 -26.64 9.19
CA GLU A 10 13.78 -27.31 10.19
C GLU A 10 13.40 -26.40 11.35
N ARG A 11 14.34 -25.59 11.85
CA ARG A 11 14.07 -24.65 12.93
C ARG A 11 13.07 -23.56 12.51
N LEU A 12 13.19 -23.09 11.26
CA LEU A 12 12.21 -22.18 10.65
C LEU A 12 10.83 -22.85 10.45
N SER A 13 10.81 -24.13 10.03
CA SER A 13 9.57 -24.90 9.88
C SER A 13 8.83 -25.10 11.21
N ARG A 14 9.56 -25.33 12.31
CA ARG A 14 8.99 -25.44 13.67
C ARG A 14 8.49 -24.10 14.20
N TRP A 15 9.25 -23.03 14.00
CA TRP A 15 8.84 -21.69 14.39
C TRP A 15 7.55 -21.27 13.66
N ALA A 16 7.48 -21.52 12.35
CA ALA A 16 6.29 -21.23 11.58
C ALA A 16 5.07 -22.06 12.01
N GLU A 17 5.24 -23.34 12.36
CA GLU A 17 4.14 -24.15 12.94
C GLU A 17 3.64 -23.55 14.27
N ALA A 18 4.54 -23.09 15.15
CA ALA A 18 4.16 -22.48 16.41
C ALA A 18 3.37 -21.17 16.19
N TYR A 19 3.85 -20.32 15.29
CA TYR A 19 3.17 -19.08 14.88
C TYR A 19 1.80 -19.35 14.25
N GLU A 20 1.72 -20.36 13.37
CA GLU A 20 0.49 -20.82 12.72
C GLU A 20 -0.55 -21.34 13.73
N LYS A 21 -0.11 -22.06 14.77
CA LYS A 21 -0.98 -22.49 15.89
C LYS A 21 -1.49 -21.32 16.72
N GLU A 22 -0.61 -20.37 17.03
CA GLU A 22 -0.96 -19.19 17.83
C GLU A 22 -1.95 -18.26 17.10
N HIS A 23 -1.94 -18.24 15.77
CA HIS A 23 -2.78 -17.35 14.97
C HIS A 23 -3.90 -18.07 14.19
N GLY A 24 -4.13 -19.36 14.47
CA GLY A 24 -5.24 -20.13 13.89
C GLY A 24 -5.11 -20.44 12.40
N ILE A 25 -3.93 -20.32 11.81
CA ILE A 25 -3.68 -20.59 10.38
C ILE A 25 -3.11 -22.00 10.24
N HIS A 26 -3.96 -23.03 10.18
CA HIS A 26 -3.50 -24.42 10.20
C HIS A 26 -3.14 -24.93 8.80
N ILE A 27 -1.85 -25.17 8.54
CA ILE A 27 -1.40 -25.95 7.38
C ILE A 27 -1.16 -27.39 7.84
N GLU A 28 -2.19 -28.23 7.73
CA GLU A 28 -2.15 -29.65 8.15
C GLU A 28 -0.94 -30.41 7.59
N GLN A 29 -0.55 -30.09 6.37
CA GLN A 29 0.59 -30.70 5.69
C GLN A 29 1.93 -30.36 6.36
N ARG A 30 2.07 -29.16 6.94
CA ARG A 30 3.28 -28.74 7.68
C ARG A 30 3.36 -29.45 9.03
N ILE A 31 2.25 -29.56 9.74
CA ILE A 31 2.15 -30.30 11.02
C ILE A 31 2.54 -31.77 10.79
N ARG A 32 1.95 -32.41 9.78
CA ARG A 32 2.23 -33.81 9.43
C ARG A 32 3.71 -34.04 9.06
N ASN A 33 4.33 -33.09 8.35
CA ASN A 33 5.74 -33.16 7.99
C ASN A 33 6.67 -32.91 9.18
N ASN A 34 6.34 -31.99 10.08
CA ASN A 34 7.11 -31.77 11.31
C ASN A 34 6.97 -32.96 12.29
N GLN A 35 5.81 -33.61 12.35
CA GLN A 35 5.60 -34.87 13.09
C GLN A 35 6.47 -36.00 12.53
N ARG A 36 6.44 -36.25 11.21
CA ARG A 36 7.33 -37.24 10.57
C ARG A 36 8.81 -36.96 10.81
N ARG A 37 9.24 -35.69 10.80
CA ARG A 37 10.62 -35.32 11.13
C ARG A 37 10.98 -35.64 12.58
N LYS A 38 10.04 -35.48 13.51
CA LYS A 38 10.23 -35.90 14.91
C LYS A 38 10.36 -37.41 15.02
N GLU A 39 9.49 -38.17 14.35
CA GLU A 39 9.54 -39.65 14.33
C GLU A 39 10.86 -40.19 13.78
N VAL A 40 11.35 -39.64 12.67
CA VAL A 40 12.66 -40.02 12.09
C VAL A 40 13.81 -39.63 13.01
N SER A 41 13.72 -38.47 13.69
CA SER A 41 14.72 -38.06 14.68
C SER A 41 14.75 -38.99 15.89
N SER A 42 13.58 -39.34 16.44
CA SER A 42 13.48 -40.23 17.59
C SER A 42 13.91 -41.67 17.25
N ALA A 43 13.62 -42.14 16.04
CA ALA A 43 14.08 -43.45 15.58
C ALA A 43 15.62 -43.51 15.49
N ARG A 44 16.27 -42.43 15.04
CA ARG A 44 17.75 -42.33 15.00
C ARG A 44 18.40 -42.19 16.38
N GLU A 45 17.70 -41.58 17.34
CA GLU A 45 18.15 -41.54 18.74
C GLU A 45 18.13 -42.95 19.36
N GLN A 46 17.20 -43.80 18.94
CA GLN A 46 17.08 -45.19 19.40
C GLN A 46 18.01 -46.16 18.65
N ASP A 47 18.23 -45.96 17.34
CA ASP A 47 19.16 -46.72 16.53
C ASP A 47 20.02 -45.79 15.64
N PRO A 48 21.29 -45.55 16.02
CA PRO A 48 22.20 -44.68 15.29
C PRO A 48 22.57 -45.18 13.88
N SER A 49 22.29 -46.45 13.56
CA SER A 49 22.60 -47.03 12.25
C SER A 49 21.63 -46.60 11.15
N ILE A 50 20.48 -46.01 11.51
CA ILE A 50 19.47 -45.56 10.55
C ILE A 50 19.98 -44.33 9.77
N PRO A 51 20.09 -44.40 8.42
CA PRO A 51 20.55 -43.28 7.61
C PRO A 51 19.58 -42.09 7.68
N PHE A 52 20.14 -40.87 7.67
CA PHE A 52 19.32 -39.66 7.64
C PHE A 52 18.68 -39.46 6.26
N GLU A 53 17.38 -39.73 6.16
CA GLU A 53 16.58 -39.36 4.99
C GLU A 53 15.87 -38.01 5.23
N PRO A 54 16.15 -36.97 4.42
CA PRO A 54 15.45 -35.71 4.53
C PRO A 54 13.96 -35.91 4.23
N VAL A 55 13.08 -35.57 5.18
CA VAL A 55 11.63 -35.50 4.95
C VAL A 55 11.34 -34.34 3.99
N LYS A 56 11.44 -34.63 2.69
CA LYS A 56 11.05 -33.75 1.59
C LYS A 56 9.53 -33.66 1.56
N ASN A 57 8.99 -32.48 1.25
CA ASN A 57 7.58 -32.37 0.88
C ASN A 57 7.37 -33.29 -0.31
N LYS A 58 6.62 -34.39 -0.13
CA LYS A 58 6.13 -35.15 -1.27
C LYS A 58 5.25 -34.19 -2.07
N GLN A 59 5.69 -33.84 -3.28
CA GLN A 59 4.86 -33.07 -4.19
C GLN A 59 3.58 -33.87 -4.37
N THR A 60 2.43 -33.21 -4.21
CA THR A 60 1.13 -33.79 -4.53
C THR A 60 1.25 -34.39 -5.92
N ALA A 61 0.91 -35.67 -6.08
CA ALA A 61 0.99 -36.29 -7.39
C ALA A 61 0.14 -35.45 -8.36
N ARG A 62 0.63 -35.22 -9.58
CA ARG A 62 -0.06 -34.35 -10.54
C ARG A 62 -1.52 -34.76 -10.72
N LYS A 63 -1.80 -36.06 -10.67
CA LYS A 63 -3.15 -36.64 -10.71
C LYS A 63 -4.02 -36.12 -9.57
N ASP A 64 -3.60 -36.30 -8.31
CA ASP A 64 -4.34 -35.83 -7.14
C ASP A 64 -4.56 -34.31 -7.15
N TRP A 65 -3.57 -33.56 -7.65
CA TRP A 65 -3.71 -32.11 -7.81
C TRP A 65 -4.76 -31.75 -8.87
N ILE A 66 -4.77 -32.42 -10.01
CA ILE A 66 -5.79 -32.23 -11.06
C ILE A 66 -7.18 -32.56 -10.50
N GLU A 67 -7.34 -33.68 -9.80
CA GLU A 67 -8.61 -34.08 -9.18
C GLU A 67 -9.09 -33.05 -8.14
N GLN A 68 -8.18 -32.50 -7.33
CA GLN A 68 -8.51 -31.43 -6.38
C GLN A 68 -8.93 -30.14 -7.08
N GLN A 69 -8.24 -29.75 -8.17
CA GLN A 69 -8.63 -28.58 -8.95
C GLN A 69 -10.01 -28.76 -9.58
N GLU A 70 -10.29 -29.93 -10.15
CA GLU A 70 -11.58 -30.25 -10.76
C GLU A 70 -12.73 -30.15 -9.74
N ILE A 71 -12.52 -30.63 -8.51
CA ILE A 71 -13.47 -30.46 -7.40
C ILE A 71 -13.67 -28.98 -7.06
N LEU A 72 -12.58 -28.20 -6.93
CA LEU A 72 -12.66 -26.78 -6.59
C LEU A 72 -13.35 -25.95 -7.69
N ASP A 73 -13.08 -26.25 -8.94
CA ASP A 73 -13.72 -25.62 -10.10
C ASP A 73 -15.20 -25.97 -10.13
N ARG A 74 -15.58 -27.24 -9.91
CA ARG A 74 -17.00 -27.62 -9.83
C ARG A 74 -17.70 -26.96 -8.64
N MET A 75 -17.05 -26.87 -7.48
CA MET A 75 -17.60 -26.11 -6.34
C MET A 75 -17.81 -24.64 -6.68
N LYS A 76 -16.92 -24.03 -7.47
CA LYS A 76 -17.05 -22.64 -7.92
C LYS A 76 -18.24 -22.47 -8.88
N GLU A 77 -18.43 -23.41 -9.80
CA GLU A 77 -19.59 -23.45 -10.71
C GLU A 77 -20.90 -23.62 -9.94
N LEU A 78 -20.99 -24.61 -9.04
CA LEU A 78 -22.16 -24.84 -8.21
C LEU A 78 -22.52 -23.62 -7.35
N ARG A 79 -21.51 -22.95 -6.77
CA ARG A 79 -21.74 -21.67 -6.07
C ARG A 79 -22.28 -20.60 -7.01
N SER A 80 -21.84 -20.55 -8.27
CA SER A 80 -22.33 -19.58 -9.25
C SER A 80 -23.78 -19.87 -9.67
N GLU A 81 -24.17 -21.14 -9.74
CA GLU A 81 -25.54 -21.60 -10.06
C GLU A 81 -26.50 -21.30 -8.91
N ILE A 82 -26.09 -21.53 -7.65
CA ILE A 82 -26.93 -21.37 -6.45
C ILE A 82 -26.98 -19.91 -5.98
N ARG A 83 -25.93 -19.11 -6.23
CA ARG A 83 -25.87 -17.73 -5.73
C ARG A 83 -27.07 -16.86 -6.14
N PRO A 84 -27.60 -16.90 -7.38
CA PRO A 84 -28.80 -16.15 -7.77
C PRO A 84 -30.08 -16.60 -7.08
N THR A 85 -30.17 -17.86 -6.63
CA THR A 85 -31.39 -18.39 -5.99
C THR A 85 -31.49 -17.98 -4.52
N LEU A 86 -30.37 -17.64 -3.89
CA LEU A 86 -30.36 -17.10 -2.53
C LEU A 86 -30.77 -15.62 -2.50
N GLN A 87 -31.48 -15.25 -1.43
CA GLN A 87 -31.92 -13.87 -1.18
C GLN A 87 -30.74 -12.90 -1.31
N GLN A 88 -30.87 -11.97 -2.26
CA GLN A 88 -29.86 -10.92 -2.47
C GLN A 88 -30.18 -9.72 -1.57
N PRO A 89 -29.15 -9.08 -0.98
CA PRO A 89 -29.34 -7.78 -0.36
C PRO A 89 -29.98 -6.81 -1.35
N SER A 90 -30.96 -6.03 -0.89
CA SER A 90 -31.63 -5.05 -1.72
C SER A 90 -30.59 -4.11 -2.35
N PRO A 91 -30.67 -3.86 -3.68
CA PRO A 91 -29.83 -2.86 -4.32
C PRO A 91 -29.95 -1.47 -3.67
N GLN A 92 -31.10 -1.16 -3.07
CA GLN A 92 -31.32 0.09 -2.35
C GLN A 92 -30.50 0.16 -1.06
N ASP A 93 -30.50 -0.90 -0.24
CA ASP A 93 -29.74 -0.94 1.01
C ASP A 93 -28.24 -0.80 0.77
N ARG A 94 -27.72 -1.44 -0.29
CA ARG A 94 -26.32 -1.28 -0.71
C ARG A 94 -25.99 0.16 -1.09
N LYS A 95 -26.90 0.84 -1.80
CA LYS A 95 -26.74 2.25 -2.19
C LYS A 95 -26.77 3.16 -0.97
N ILE A 96 -27.72 2.95 -0.05
CA ILE A 96 -27.84 3.71 1.20
C ILE A 96 -26.57 3.56 2.04
N LEU A 97 -26.08 2.33 2.23
CA LEU A 97 -24.85 2.08 2.96
C LEU A 97 -23.64 2.76 2.30
N ALA A 98 -23.52 2.67 0.97
CA ALA A 98 -22.44 3.33 0.24
C ALA A 98 -22.49 4.87 0.36
N MET A 99 -23.69 5.46 0.34
CA MET A 99 -23.88 6.89 0.58
C MET A 99 -23.47 7.29 2.00
N HIS A 100 -23.91 6.53 3.00
CA HIS A 100 -23.52 6.72 4.40
C HIS A 100 -21.99 6.66 4.56
N HIS A 101 -21.34 5.65 3.98
CA HIS A 101 -19.88 5.49 4.00
C HIS A 101 -19.13 6.64 3.35
N ARG A 102 -19.70 7.24 2.31
CA ARG A 102 -19.13 8.41 1.65
C ARG A 102 -19.30 9.66 2.51
N ALA A 103 -20.52 9.93 2.97
CA ALA A 103 -20.84 11.08 3.80
C ALA A 103 -20.00 11.12 5.08
N GLU A 104 -19.81 9.97 5.72
CA GLU A 104 -18.97 9.87 6.91
C GLU A 104 -17.50 10.21 6.63
N ARG A 105 -16.92 9.68 5.54
CA ARG A 105 -15.53 9.97 5.16
C ARG A 105 -15.34 11.44 4.81
N ASP A 106 -16.30 12.01 4.09
CA ASP A 106 -16.27 13.43 3.71
C ASP A 106 -16.38 14.32 4.95
N ALA A 107 -17.29 14.02 5.88
CA ALA A 107 -17.40 14.72 7.16
C ALA A 107 -16.10 14.63 7.98
N TYR A 108 -15.50 13.43 8.06
CA TYR A 108 -14.23 13.23 8.76
C TYR A 108 -13.08 14.03 8.14
N TYR A 109 -13.02 14.09 6.80
CA TYR A 109 -12.05 14.90 6.07
C TYR A 109 -12.26 16.41 6.30
N GLN A 110 -13.50 16.90 6.21
CA GLN A 110 -13.78 18.32 6.46
C GLN A 110 -13.44 18.73 7.90
N ASN A 111 -13.72 17.85 8.87
CA ASN A 111 -13.34 18.07 10.26
C ASN A 111 -11.81 18.18 10.44
N ALA A 112 -11.05 17.27 9.82
CA ALA A 112 -9.59 17.31 9.85
C ALA A 112 -9.04 18.58 9.17
N ARG A 113 -9.57 18.92 7.99
CA ARG A 113 -9.20 20.15 7.26
C ARG A 113 -9.50 21.41 8.09
N GLY A 114 -10.68 21.49 8.69
CA GLY A 114 -11.08 22.59 9.56
C GLY A 114 -10.18 22.70 10.79
N ALA A 115 -9.80 21.57 11.38
CA ALA A 115 -8.85 21.56 12.50
C ALA A 115 -7.47 22.09 12.09
N VAL A 116 -6.94 21.68 10.93
CA VAL A 116 -5.68 22.19 10.39
C VAL A 116 -5.75 23.69 10.15
N GLN A 117 -6.84 24.18 9.56
CA GLN A 117 -7.01 25.61 9.32
C GLN A 117 -7.03 26.40 10.62
N ARG A 118 -7.81 25.98 11.63
CA ARG A 118 -7.84 26.64 12.96
C ARG A 118 -6.47 26.65 13.61
N ALA A 119 -5.76 25.53 13.56
CA ALA A 119 -4.45 25.41 14.19
C ALA A 119 -3.39 26.29 13.49
N CYS A 120 -3.37 26.33 12.15
CA CYS A 120 -2.52 27.24 11.39
C CYS A 120 -2.85 28.72 11.66
N SER A 121 -4.13 29.07 11.78
CA SER A 121 -4.56 30.42 12.17
C SER A 121 -4.10 30.79 13.58
N ALA A 122 -4.16 29.86 14.54
CA ALA A 122 -3.65 30.09 15.89
C ALA A 122 -2.13 30.37 15.90
N VAL A 123 -1.34 29.63 15.11
CA VAL A 123 0.09 29.89 14.94
C VAL A 123 0.32 31.30 14.39
N PHE A 124 -0.44 31.70 13.36
CA PHE A 124 -0.36 33.05 12.81
C PHE A 124 -0.69 34.12 13.84
N THR A 125 -1.79 33.99 14.59
CA THR A 125 -2.18 34.93 15.63
C THR A 125 -1.10 35.11 16.69
N ARG A 126 -0.44 34.03 17.10
CA ARG A 126 0.67 34.07 18.06
C ARG A 126 1.93 34.75 17.50
N ARG A 127 2.24 34.57 16.21
CA ARG A 127 3.42 35.15 15.54
C ARG A 127 3.20 36.60 15.10
N ARG A 128 1.96 37.02 14.89
CA ARG A 128 1.59 38.39 14.50
C ARG A 128 2.21 39.51 15.34
N PRO A 129 2.17 39.48 16.70
CA PRO A 129 2.83 40.51 17.51
C PRO A 129 4.34 40.53 17.28
N GLN A 130 5.00 39.37 17.16
CA GLN A 130 6.45 39.28 16.91
C GLN A 130 6.84 39.94 15.59
N TRP A 131 6.06 39.71 14.53
CA TRP A 131 6.24 40.39 13.25
C TRP A 131 6.11 41.90 13.40
N ARG A 132 5.04 42.38 14.05
CA ARG A 132 4.81 43.81 14.25
C ARG A 132 5.96 44.47 15.01
N ASP A 133 6.42 43.84 16.08
CA ASP A 133 7.48 44.37 16.93
C ASP A 133 8.82 44.38 16.18
N LEU A 134 9.12 43.31 15.42
CA LEU A 134 10.30 43.23 14.57
C LEU A 134 10.35 44.38 13.56
N TYR A 135 9.26 44.59 12.80
CA TYR A 135 9.17 45.69 11.84
C TYR A 135 9.26 47.07 12.50
N ARG A 136 8.67 47.22 13.70
CA ARG A 136 8.74 48.49 14.46
C ARG A 136 10.16 48.79 14.92
N VAL A 137 10.88 47.78 15.42
CA VAL A 137 12.29 47.89 15.81
C VAL A 137 13.14 48.21 14.60
N HIS A 138 12.98 47.49 13.49
CA HIS A 138 13.71 47.73 12.24
C HIS A 138 13.51 49.14 11.71
N LYS A 139 12.26 49.64 11.68
CA LYS A 139 11.97 51.00 11.24
C LYS A 139 12.64 52.05 12.12
N LYS A 140 12.57 51.89 13.46
CA LYS A 140 13.20 52.82 14.41
C LYS A 140 14.73 52.80 14.30
N GLU A 141 15.30 51.61 14.15
CA GLU A 141 16.74 51.41 13.97
C GLU A 141 17.25 52.10 12.70
N SER A 142 16.60 51.84 11.56
CA SER A 142 17.00 52.43 10.29
C SER A 142 16.74 53.94 10.20
N ALA A 143 15.77 54.47 10.97
CA ALA A 143 15.57 55.91 11.11
C ALA A 143 16.69 56.53 11.94
N ARG A 144 16.97 55.98 13.13
CA ARG A 144 18.04 56.45 14.02
C ARG A 144 19.40 56.46 13.32
N LEU A 145 19.74 55.41 12.57
CA LEU A 145 21.04 55.31 11.89
C LEU A 145 21.20 56.25 10.70
N ARG A 146 20.10 56.69 10.07
CA ARG A 146 20.13 57.69 9.00
C ARG A 146 20.56 59.06 9.49
N GLU A 147 20.08 59.44 10.67
CA GLU A 147 20.34 60.75 11.29
C GLU A 147 21.54 60.72 12.25
N ALA A 148 22.07 59.54 12.56
CA ALA A 148 23.11 59.35 13.57
C ALA A 148 24.45 60.01 13.21
N HIS A 149 25.04 60.71 14.17
CA HIS A 149 26.40 61.25 14.08
C HIS A 149 27.45 60.12 14.08
N PRO A 150 28.65 60.28 13.48
CA PRO A 150 29.73 59.29 13.51
C PRO A 150 30.01 58.63 14.87
N PHE A 151 29.98 59.37 15.97
CA PHE A 151 30.16 58.82 17.32
C PHE A 151 29.03 57.88 17.73
N GLU A 152 27.77 58.23 17.43
CA GLU A 152 26.62 57.36 17.71
C GLU A 152 26.67 56.09 16.85
N ARG A 153 27.09 56.22 15.59
CA ARG A 153 27.35 55.05 14.71
C ARG A 153 28.47 54.19 15.27
N ALA A 154 29.53 54.78 15.83
CA ALA A 154 30.58 54.03 16.51
C ALA A 154 30.02 53.23 17.68
N VAL A 155 29.29 53.87 18.59
CA VAL A 155 28.65 53.18 19.72
C VAL A 155 27.75 52.04 19.22
N TYR A 156 26.93 52.27 18.19
CA TYR A 156 26.09 51.24 17.58
C TYR A 156 26.91 50.08 16.98
N VAL A 157 27.93 50.37 16.17
CA VAL A 157 28.76 49.34 15.51
C VAL A 157 29.54 48.51 16.54
N TYR A 158 30.06 49.14 17.60
CA TYR A 158 30.75 48.45 18.68
C TYR A 158 29.81 47.54 19.48
N THR A 159 28.63 48.03 19.85
CA THR A 159 27.64 47.26 20.60
C THR A 159 27.03 46.12 19.77
N GLN A 160 26.81 46.34 18.48
CA GLN A 160 26.20 45.37 17.56
C GLN A 160 27.22 44.58 16.74
N ARG A 161 28.52 44.59 17.09
CA ARG A 161 29.60 43.99 16.28
C ARG A 161 29.38 42.51 15.93
N ASN A 162 28.75 41.75 16.82
CA ASN A 162 28.46 40.32 16.60
C ASN A 162 27.28 40.14 15.63
N ARG A 163 26.23 40.96 15.79
CA ARG A 163 25.05 40.96 14.91
C ARG A 163 25.43 41.42 13.51
N LEU A 164 26.20 42.51 13.41
CA LEU A 164 26.70 43.05 12.15
C LEU A 164 27.64 42.11 11.40
N GLY A 165 28.35 41.23 12.10
CA GLY A 165 29.24 40.23 11.50
C GLY A 165 28.64 38.83 11.34
N ASN A 166 27.31 38.68 11.41
CA ASN A 166 26.59 37.42 11.22
C ASN A 166 27.11 36.28 12.11
N GLY A 167 27.37 36.57 13.40
CA GLY A 167 27.84 35.60 14.39
C GLY A 167 29.36 35.58 14.60
N LYS A 168 30.14 36.23 13.72
CA LYS A 168 31.55 36.55 13.99
C LYS A 168 31.68 38.03 14.33
N PRO A 169 32.44 38.44 15.36
CA PRO A 169 32.64 39.85 15.64
C PRO A 169 33.33 40.53 14.45
N LEU A 170 32.88 41.73 14.10
CA LEU A 170 33.58 42.55 13.12
C LEU A 170 35.01 42.88 13.59
N THR A 171 35.93 42.92 12.63
CA THR A 171 37.29 43.43 12.87
C THR A 171 37.28 44.95 13.01
N VAL A 172 38.27 45.51 13.70
CA VAL A 172 38.41 46.97 13.89
C VAL A 172 38.37 47.72 12.55
N ARG A 173 39.06 47.22 11.52
CA ARG A 173 39.06 47.81 10.17
C ARG A 173 37.67 47.82 9.53
N GLN A 174 36.90 46.73 9.67
CA GLN A 174 35.53 46.66 9.17
C GLN A 174 34.62 47.62 9.92
N MET A 175 34.78 47.73 11.24
CA MET A 175 34.00 48.64 12.08
C MET A 175 34.24 50.09 11.68
N PHE A 176 35.50 50.53 11.55
CA PHE A 176 35.83 51.87 11.08
C PHE A 176 35.20 52.19 9.72
N ASN A 177 35.23 51.24 8.79
CA ASN A 177 34.60 51.41 7.48
C ASN A 177 33.07 51.64 7.57
N LEU A 178 32.38 50.95 8.49
CA LEU A 178 30.94 51.14 8.70
C LEU A 178 30.63 52.44 9.45
N ILE A 179 31.51 52.89 10.33
CA ILE A 179 31.34 54.15 11.08
C ILE A 179 31.49 55.36 10.14
N ILE A 180 32.51 55.34 9.29
CA ILE A 180 32.82 56.44 8.36
C ILE A 180 31.82 56.49 7.21
N LYS A 181 31.42 55.33 6.65
CA LYS A 181 30.54 55.24 5.49
C LYS A 181 29.11 54.85 5.92
N PRO A 182 28.20 55.82 6.15
CA PRO A 182 26.85 55.54 6.67
C PRO A 182 26.03 54.64 5.75
N ASP A 183 26.14 54.80 4.43
CA ASP A 183 25.41 53.97 3.46
C ASP A 183 25.78 52.49 3.56
N ARG A 184 27.07 52.19 3.82
CA ARG A 184 27.52 50.81 4.02
C ARG A 184 26.95 50.22 5.30
N LEU A 185 26.84 51.01 6.36
CA LEU A 185 26.19 50.58 7.60
C LEU A 185 24.71 50.33 7.40
N LEU A 186 23.98 51.24 6.74
CA LEU A 186 22.56 51.09 6.46
C LEU A 186 22.27 49.86 5.61
N ASN A 187 23.02 49.66 4.51
CA ASN A 187 22.91 48.46 3.68
C ASN A 187 23.18 47.19 4.50
N ARG A 188 24.20 47.21 5.37
CA ARG A 188 24.52 46.06 6.22
C ARG A 188 23.39 45.76 7.20
N VAL A 189 22.85 46.79 7.86
CA VAL A 189 21.70 46.64 8.76
C VAL A 189 20.49 46.12 8.03
N GLU A 190 20.18 46.63 6.82
CA GLU A 190 19.07 46.13 6.01
C GLU A 190 19.22 44.63 5.67
N THR A 191 20.43 44.18 5.31
CA THR A 191 20.67 42.74 5.07
C THR A 191 20.39 41.88 6.30
N ILE A 192 20.76 42.36 7.49
CA ILE A 192 20.50 41.65 8.75
C ILE A 192 19.01 41.66 9.08
N GLN A 193 18.35 42.79 8.92
CA GLN A 193 16.90 42.90 9.10
C GLN A 193 16.14 41.98 8.14
N ALA A 194 16.60 41.82 6.89
CA ALA A 194 16.05 40.84 5.95
C ALA A 194 16.27 39.40 6.44
N GLN A 195 17.46 39.07 6.96
CA GLN A 195 17.75 37.75 7.53
C GLN A 195 16.90 37.44 8.76
N GLU A 196 16.69 38.40 9.64
CA GLU A 196 15.84 38.27 10.84
C GLU A 196 14.38 38.02 10.45
N ARG A 197 13.85 38.77 9.49
CA ARG A 197 12.51 38.54 8.91
C ARG A 197 12.41 37.14 8.30
N ALA A 198 13.40 36.72 7.52
CA ALA A 198 13.45 35.38 6.95
C ALA A 198 13.53 34.28 8.02
N SER A 199 14.26 34.52 9.11
CA SER A 199 14.34 33.61 10.26
C SER A 199 12.98 33.43 10.93
N LEU A 200 12.29 34.55 11.21
CA LEU A 200 10.95 34.52 11.79
C LEU A 200 9.95 33.79 10.88
N ALA A 201 9.97 34.10 9.57
CA ALA A 201 9.14 33.40 8.58
C ALA A 201 9.40 31.90 8.54
N ARG A 202 10.68 31.47 8.60
CA ARG A 202 11.04 30.04 8.67
C ARG A 202 10.51 29.40 9.94
N SER A 203 10.64 30.06 11.09
CA SER A 203 10.13 29.53 12.36
C SER A 203 8.61 29.35 12.32
N GLU A 204 7.86 30.33 11.80
CA GLU A 204 6.42 30.26 11.63
C GLU A 204 6.01 29.14 10.65
N LYS A 205 6.70 29.03 9.52
CA LYS A 205 6.44 27.98 8.51
C LYS A 205 6.67 26.59 9.10
N THR A 206 7.77 26.39 9.81
CA THR A 206 8.09 25.10 10.46
C THR A 206 7.03 24.74 11.49
N GLU A 207 6.59 25.71 12.28
CA GLU A 207 5.58 25.49 13.31
C GLU A 207 4.19 25.15 12.71
N LYS A 208 3.77 25.88 11.67
CA LYS A 208 2.56 25.54 10.90
C LYS A 208 2.63 24.12 10.35
N LYS A 209 3.78 23.74 9.77
CA LYS A 209 4.01 22.40 9.22
C LYS A 209 3.93 21.32 10.30
N GLN A 210 4.60 21.51 11.44
CA GLN A 210 4.57 20.53 12.54
C GLN A 210 3.15 20.27 13.03
N VAL A 211 2.35 21.33 13.18
CA VAL A 211 0.96 21.22 13.64
C VAL A 211 0.07 20.57 12.57
N SER A 212 0.21 20.96 11.30
CA SER A 212 -0.55 20.35 10.21
C SER A 212 -0.22 18.87 10.02
N ASP A 213 1.06 18.51 10.09
CA ASP A 213 1.54 17.13 9.87
C ASP A 213 0.98 16.19 10.94
N ARG A 214 0.98 16.62 12.22
CA ARG A 214 0.39 15.85 13.33
C ARG A 214 -1.11 15.60 13.11
N LEU A 215 -1.86 16.62 12.71
CA LEU A 215 -3.30 16.49 12.44
C LEU A 215 -3.58 15.56 11.26
N TRP A 216 -2.76 15.63 10.20
CA TRP A 216 -2.89 14.73 9.06
C TRP A 216 -2.50 13.29 9.39
N GLN A 217 -1.51 13.07 10.26
CA GLN A 217 -1.18 11.74 10.77
C GLN A 217 -2.36 11.15 11.55
N ASN A 218 -2.99 11.94 12.42
CA ASN A 218 -4.18 11.52 13.16
C ASN A 218 -5.34 11.19 12.22
N TYR A 219 -5.58 12.03 11.20
CA TYR A 219 -6.58 11.75 10.16
C TYR A 219 -6.28 10.44 9.41
N LYS A 220 -5.02 10.21 9.01
CA LYS A 220 -4.61 8.97 8.32
C LYS A 220 -4.88 7.74 9.18
N ALA A 221 -4.56 7.79 10.48
CA ALA A 221 -4.85 6.67 11.38
C ALA A 221 -6.37 6.46 11.55
N GLY A 222 -7.15 7.53 11.67
CA GLY A 222 -8.60 7.44 11.84
C GLY A 222 -9.34 6.96 10.58
N ILE A 223 -8.92 7.41 9.39
CA ILE A 223 -9.57 7.03 8.13
C ILE A 223 -9.36 5.55 7.80
N GLU A 224 -8.22 4.96 8.18
CA GLU A 224 -8.00 3.52 8.04
C GLU A 224 -8.96 2.72 8.93
N LYS A 225 -9.17 3.14 10.18
CA LYS A 225 -10.19 2.51 11.06
C LYS A 225 -11.59 2.61 10.48
N ILE A 226 -11.96 3.76 9.91
CA ILE A 226 -13.25 3.94 9.22
C ILE A 226 -13.33 2.97 8.02
N ARG A 227 -12.28 2.87 7.20
CA ARG A 227 -12.25 1.96 6.04
C ARG A 227 -12.39 0.50 6.45
N GLU A 228 -11.71 0.08 7.51
CA GLU A 228 -11.80 -1.28 8.06
C GLU A 228 -13.22 -1.57 8.55
N ARG A 229 -13.82 -0.68 9.35
CA ARG A 229 -15.21 -0.83 9.81
C ARG A 229 -16.19 -0.88 8.64
N GLN A 230 -16.03 -0.01 7.65
CA GLN A 230 -16.87 -0.02 6.45
C GLN A 230 -16.69 -1.30 5.63
N LYS A 231 -15.48 -1.88 5.60
CA LYS A 231 -15.22 -3.17 4.97
C LYS A 231 -15.93 -4.30 5.72
N THR A 232 -15.89 -4.30 7.06
CA THR A 232 -16.60 -5.30 7.87
C THR A 232 -18.11 -5.17 7.73
N GLU A 233 -18.67 -3.96 7.67
CA GLU A 233 -20.10 -3.72 7.44
C GLU A 233 -20.55 -4.24 6.05
N ARG A 234 -19.77 -3.95 5.00
CA ARG A 234 -20.06 -4.50 3.66
C ARG A 234 -19.94 -6.02 3.62
N PHE A 235 -18.98 -6.58 4.35
CA PHE A 235 -18.82 -8.03 4.45
C PHE A 235 -19.98 -8.66 5.22
N ALA A 236 -20.45 -8.05 6.31
CA ALA A 236 -21.58 -8.53 7.10
C ALA A 236 -22.85 -8.70 6.26
N LEU A 237 -23.14 -7.75 5.35
CA LEU A 237 -24.26 -7.85 4.39
C LEU A 237 -24.23 -9.10 3.49
N VAL A 238 -23.05 -9.73 3.35
CA VAL A 238 -22.82 -10.86 2.45
C VAL A 238 -22.42 -12.12 3.21
N SER A 239 -21.99 -11.98 4.47
CA SER A 239 -21.36 -13.04 5.27
C SER A 239 -22.30 -14.20 5.54
N GLU A 240 -23.52 -13.93 5.98
CA GLU A 240 -24.52 -14.97 6.26
C GLU A 240 -24.81 -15.78 4.99
N ARG A 241 -25.04 -15.09 3.86
CA ARG A 241 -25.27 -15.74 2.56
C ARG A 241 -24.09 -16.58 2.10
N GLU A 242 -22.87 -16.08 2.19
CA GLU A 242 -21.68 -16.85 1.79
C GLU A 242 -21.43 -18.03 2.75
N ALA A 243 -21.82 -17.92 4.03
CA ALA A 243 -21.82 -19.05 4.95
C ALA A 243 -22.84 -20.11 4.52
N THR A 244 -24.07 -19.71 4.16
CA THR A 244 -25.10 -20.61 3.61
C THR A 244 -24.65 -21.27 2.30
N LEU A 245 -23.99 -20.52 1.40
CA LEU A 245 -23.43 -21.10 0.17
C LEU A 245 -22.35 -22.14 0.46
N ARG A 246 -21.51 -21.92 1.46
CA ARG A 246 -20.47 -22.86 1.87
C ARG A 246 -21.05 -24.10 2.56
N SER A 247 -22.16 -23.97 3.28
CA SER A 247 -22.84 -25.11 3.89
C SER A 247 -23.58 -25.97 2.86
N ILE A 248 -24.15 -25.36 1.81
CA ILE A 248 -24.82 -26.08 0.73
C ILE A 248 -23.80 -26.76 -0.21
N VAL A 249 -22.76 -26.02 -0.62
CA VAL A 249 -21.76 -26.53 -1.57
C VAL A 249 -20.61 -27.18 -0.82
N THR A 250 -20.75 -28.48 -0.56
CA THR A 250 -19.73 -29.34 0.05
C THR A 250 -18.85 -29.99 -1.03
N PRO A 251 -17.61 -30.38 -0.70
CA PRO A 251 -16.75 -31.12 -1.63
C PRO A 251 -17.34 -32.48 -2.03
N GLU A 252 -18.16 -33.08 -1.18
CA GLU A 252 -18.87 -34.34 -1.46
C GLU A 252 -19.90 -34.15 -2.56
N LEU A 253 -20.74 -33.11 -2.45
CA LEU A 253 -21.73 -32.77 -3.48
C LEU A 253 -21.06 -32.46 -4.83
N ALA A 254 -19.89 -31.80 -4.82
CA ALA A 254 -19.11 -31.56 -6.03
C ALA A 254 -18.58 -32.86 -6.66
N LYS A 255 -18.07 -33.80 -5.85
CA LYS A 255 -17.62 -35.13 -6.33
C LYS A 255 -18.78 -35.92 -6.93
N GLU A 256 -19.93 -35.95 -6.27
CA GLU A 256 -21.13 -36.63 -6.77
C GLU A 256 -21.57 -36.08 -8.12
N LYS A 257 -21.55 -34.75 -8.29
CA LYS A 257 -21.86 -34.09 -9.56
C LYS A 257 -20.85 -34.43 -10.66
N ILE A 258 -19.55 -34.44 -10.35
CA ILE A 258 -18.51 -34.84 -11.32
C ILE A 258 -18.71 -36.31 -11.74
N ILE A 259 -19.03 -37.20 -10.80
CA ILE A 259 -19.31 -38.62 -11.09
C ILE A 259 -20.55 -38.75 -11.98
N ALA A 260 -21.63 -38.04 -11.66
CA ALA A 260 -22.86 -38.04 -12.46
C ALA A 260 -22.64 -37.52 -13.89
N GLU A 261 -21.87 -36.44 -14.06
CA GLU A 261 -21.50 -35.90 -15.38
C GLU A 261 -20.66 -36.90 -16.18
N ARG A 262 -19.69 -37.55 -15.55
CA ARG A 262 -18.88 -38.60 -16.20
C ARG A 262 -19.73 -39.79 -16.64
N GLN A 263 -20.72 -40.19 -15.84
CA GLN A 263 -21.65 -41.27 -16.18
C GLN A 263 -22.59 -40.90 -17.35
N MET A 264 -23.03 -39.65 -17.43
CA MET A 264 -23.81 -39.16 -18.57
C MET A 264 -22.98 -39.13 -19.87
N VAL A 265 -21.71 -38.76 -19.79
CA VAL A 265 -20.79 -38.72 -20.95
C VAL A 265 -20.34 -40.13 -21.36
N SER A 266 -20.34 -41.12 -20.47
CA SER A 266 -19.97 -42.51 -20.77
C SER A 266 -21.07 -43.36 -21.43
N SER A 267 -22.22 -42.78 -21.77
CA SER A 267 -23.24 -43.47 -22.58
C SER A 267 -22.74 -43.61 -24.03
N PRO A 268 -22.43 -44.83 -24.54
CA PRO A 268 -21.77 -45.02 -25.84
C PRO A 268 -22.56 -44.46 -27.03
N SER A 269 -23.88 -44.30 -26.88
CA SER A 269 -24.78 -43.80 -27.92
C SER A 269 -24.65 -42.28 -28.17
N GLN A 270 -24.18 -41.49 -27.21
CA GLN A 270 -24.02 -40.03 -27.40
C GLN A 270 -22.64 -39.62 -27.93
N GLN A 271 -21.59 -40.41 -27.66
CA GLN A 271 -20.25 -40.14 -28.18
C GLN A 271 -20.15 -40.38 -29.69
N PHE A 272 -20.88 -41.36 -30.23
CA PHE A 272 -21.01 -41.55 -31.68
C PHE A 272 -21.85 -40.44 -32.35
N GLY A 273 -22.92 -39.97 -31.69
CA GLY A 273 -23.74 -38.87 -32.21
C GLY A 273 -22.98 -37.56 -32.39
N LYS A 274 -22.09 -37.19 -31.46
CA LYS A 274 -21.26 -35.97 -31.58
C LYS A 274 -20.15 -36.07 -32.63
N ALA A 275 -19.60 -37.26 -32.88
CA ALA A 275 -18.60 -37.46 -33.94
C ALA A 275 -19.25 -37.40 -35.34
N VAL A 276 -20.50 -37.82 -35.48
CA VAL A 276 -21.26 -37.75 -36.74
C VAL A 276 -21.87 -36.36 -36.97
N ASP A 277 -22.25 -35.62 -35.91
CA ASP A 277 -22.79 -34.25 -36.02
C ASP A 277 -21.74 -33.15 -36.24
N ALA A 278 -20.44 -33.45 -36.10
CA ALA A 278 -19.35 -32.51 -36.42
C ALA A 278 -19.24 -32.19 -37.94
N HIS A 279 -20.02 -32.87 -38.78
CA HIS A 279 -20.21 -32.58 -40.20
C HIS A 279 -21.40 -31.64 -40.50
N LYS A 280 -21.96 -30.93 -39.50
CA LYS A 280 -22.95 -29.88 -39.78
C LYS A 280 -22.27 -28.65 -40.43
N GLU A 281 -22.85 -28.21 -41.55
CA GLU A 281 -22.38 -27.17 -42.50
C GLU A 281 -21.82 -25.87 -41.89
N GLY A 282 -22.12 -25.57 -40.63
CA GLY A 282 -21.58 -24.41 -39.90
C GLY A 282 -20.06 -24.47 -39.66
N HIS A 283 -19.50 -25.66 -39.43
CA HIS A 283 -18.06 -25.78 -39.15
C HIS A 283 -17.21 -25.62 -40.42
N VAL A 284 -17.74 -26.02 -41.58
CA VAL A 284 -17.12 -25.77 -42.89
C VAL A 284 -17.03 -24.27 -43.16
N ARG A 285 -18.09 -23.51 -42.85
CA ARG A 285 -18.11 -22.03 -43.01
C ARG A 285 -17.13 -21.32 -42.08
N GLU A 286 -16.97 -21.82 -40.85
CA GLU A 286 -16.03 -21.25 -39.89
C GLU A 286 -14.57 -21.53 -40.28
N VAL A 287 -14.29 -22.74 -40.77
CA VAL A 287 -12.99 -23.12 -41.33
C VAL A 287 -12.65 -22.31 -42.59
N GLU A 288 -13.62 -22.07 -43.48
CA GLU A 288 -13.42 -21.18 -44.65
C GLU A 288 -13.16 -19.72 -44.24
N LYS A 289 -13.82 -19.24 -43.19
CA LYS A 289 -13.59 -17.90 -42.63
C LYS A 289 -12.19 -17.77 -42.04
N ILE A 290 -11.71 -18.80 -41.33
CA ILE A 290 -10.35 -18.87 -40.79
C ILE A 290 -9.32 -18.92 -41.94
N LYS A 291 -9.59 -19.69 -43.00
CA LYS A 291 -8.71 -19.74 -44.19
C LYS A 291 -8.60 -18.37 -44.87
N ARG A 292 -9.71 -17.66 -45.08
CA ARG A 292 -9.70 -16.29 -45.63
C ARG A 292 -8.95 -15.31 -44.73
N GLN A 293 -9.15 -15.38 -43.42
CA GLN A 293 -8.42 -14.55 -42.47
C GLN A 293 -6.92 -14.82 -42.48
N MET A 294 -6.51 -16.09 -42.61
CA MET A 294 -5.10 -16.44 -42.75
C MET A 294 -4.50 -15.98 -44.07
N GLU A 295 -5.24 -16.02 -45.18
CA GLU A 295 -4.78 -15.49 -46.47
C GLU A 295 -4.66 -13.96 -46.47
N GLU A 296 -5.65 -13.24 -45.93
CA GLU A 296 -5.56 -11.78 -45.75
C GLU A 296 -4.38 -11.40 -44.86
N TRP A 297 -4.16 -12.17 -43.79
CA TRP A 297 -3.02 -11.96 -42.90
C TRP A 297 -1.69 -12.22 -43.61
N ARG A 298 -1.56 -13.30 -44.40
CA ARG A 298 -0.36 -13.57 -45.21
C ARG A 298 -0.11 -12.48 -46.27
N ARG A 299 -1.17 -11.96 -46.90
CA ARG A 299 -1.08 -10.88 -47.89
C ARG A 299 -0.60 -9.57 -47.28
N ARG A 300 -0.96 -9.30 -46.02
CA ARG A 300 -0.47 -8.12 -45.25
C ARG A 300 0.92 -8.30 -44.66
N ASN A 301 1.42 -9.53 -44.55
CA ASN A 301 2.70 -9.86 -43.91
C ASN A 301 3.61 -10.66 -44.86
N GLN A 302 3.71 -10.27 -46.14
CA GLN A 302 4.52 -10.98 -47.14
C GLN A 302 6.01 -11.02 -46.81
N ASP A 303 6.53 -10.03 -46.05
CA ASP A 303 7.96 -9.91 -45.74
C ASP A 303 8.37 -10.54 -44.40
N ARG A 304 7.44 -11.19 -43.69
CA ARG A 304 7.74 -11.88 -42.43
C ARG A 304 7.80 -13.38 -42.65
N ASP A 305 9.01 -13.87 -42.89
CA ASP A 305 9.32 -15.29 -43.03
C ASP A 305 9.32 -15.96 -41.65
N PHE A 306 8.23 -16.66 -41.32
CA PHE A 306 8.06 -17.38 -40.05
C PHE A 306 8.48 -18.86 -40.15
N GLY A 307 9.20 -19.24 -41.21
CA GLY A 307 9.59 -20.63 -41.48
C GLY A 307 10.99 -21.04 -41.02
N ARG A 308 11.76 -20.18 -40.32
CA ARG A 308 13.20 -20.42 -40.05
C ARG A 308 13.65 -20.36 -38.59
N GLU A 309 12.74 -20.38 -37.62
CA GLU A 309 13.12 -20.59 -36.22
C GLU A 309 12.24 -21.68 -35.58
N MET A 310 12.53 -22.92 -35.95
CA MET A 310 12.24 -24.13 -35.18
C MET A 310 13.47 -25.03 -35.28
#